data_AF-A0A1F5IK01-F1
#
_entry.id   AF-A0A1F5IK01-F1
#
_cell.length_a   1.000
_cell.length_b   1.000
_cell.length_c   1.000
_cell.angle_alpha   90.00
_cell.angle_beta   90.00
_cell.angle_gamma   90.00
#
_symmetry.space_group_name_H-M   'P 1'
#
loop_
_entity.id
_entity.type
_entity.pdbx_description
1 polymer ?
#
loop_
_entity_poly.entity_id
_entity_poly.type
_entity_poly.pdbx_seq_one_letter_code
_entity_poly.pdbx_strand_id
1 'polypeptide(L)'
;MKIKKENIDEQMLRKLHFELGTTHKMAEKLGMSNVTVIKYMRLYHIPRIPLLYLYNNNSGWGRLAELFIMDFPYFKKHFKDFGEIDDKNKFDGLWYENKVNIKSTHSKGRKSFRVKKKRHDVLYYICCVYDDDIDPLIPIAIYVIPARVCPRTTITISLSPNSKYESFRLKPRIDFDVEEAERYNKEFKEKYSYPVNR
;
A
#
# COMPACT_ATOMS: atom_id res chain seq x y z
N MET A 1 -9.70 5.35 33.52
CA MET A 1 -10.40 4.05 33.57
C MET A 1 -9.56 3.04 32.78
N LYS A 2 -8.98 2.02 33.42
CA LYS A 2 -8.17 0.99 32.71
C LYS A 2 -9.13 -0.10 32.20
N ILE A 3 -9.16 -0.32 30.89
CA ILE A 3 -9.98 -1.38 30.27
C ILE A 3 -9.33 -2.74 30.61
N LYS A 4 -10.11 -3.69 31.13
CA LYS A 4 -9.63 -5.05 31.41
C LYS A 4 -9.33 -5.77 30.08
N LYS A 5 -8.24 -6.56 30.04
CA LYS A 5 -7.75 -7.30 28.85
C LYS A 5 -8.78 -8.25 28.21
N GLU A 6 -9.79 -8.67 28.96
CA GLU A 6 -10.77 -9.70 28.58
C GLU A 6 -11.92 -9.18 27.69
N ASN A 7 -12.01 -7.87 27.45
CA ASN A 7 -13.10 -7.25 26.69
C ASN A 7 -12.65 -6.65 25.34
N ILE A 8 -11.55 -7.14 24.75
CA ILE A 8 -11.06 -6.61 23.47
C ILE A 8 -11.54 -7.48 22.31
N ASP A 9 -12.65 -7.06 21.72
CA ASP A 9 -13.23 -7.66 20.52
C ASP A 9 -12.86 -6.89 19.23
N GLU A 10 -13.19 -7.52 18.09
CA GLU A 10 -12.95 -6.97 16.76
C GLU A 10 -13.67 -5.62 16.57
N GLN A 11 -14.89 -5.48 17.05
CA GLN A 11 -15.73 -4.30 16.82
C GLN A 11 -15.15 -3.06 17.54
N MET A 12 -14.71 -3.23 18.78
CA MET A 12 -14.06 -2.17 19.55
C MET A 12 -12.75 -1.75 18.90
N LEU A 13 -11.92 -2.70 18.45
CA LEU A 13 -10.67 -2.38 17.78
C LEU A 13 -10.89 -1.66 16.45
N ARG A 14 -11.88 -2.07 15.64
CA ARG A 14 -12.25 -1.37 14.40
C ARG A 14 -12.68 0.06 14.69
N LYS A 15 -13.53 0.27 15.71
CA LYS A 15 -13.98 1.60 16.12
C LYS A 15 -12.82 2.48 16.60
N LEU A 16 -11.99 1.98 17.52
CA LEU A 16 -10.84 2.72 18.03
C LEU A 16 -9.82 3.03 16.93
N HIS A 17 -9.60 2.09 16.02
CA HIS A 17 -8.71 2.31 14.89
C HIS A 17 -9.26 3.37 13.93
N PHE A 18 -10.58 3.39 13.71
CA PHE A 18 -11.25 4.40 12.89
C PHE A 18 -11.15 5.79 13.53
N GLU A 19 -11.39 5.89 14.84
CA GLU A 19 -11.38 7.17 15.57
C GLU A 19 -9.95 7.72 15.76
N LEU A 20 -8.98 6.85 16.02
CA LEU A 20 -7.63 7.26 16.46
C LEU A 20 -6.57 7.16 15.36
N GLY A 21 -6.79 6.33 14.34
CA GLY A 21 -5.97 6.22 13.14
C GLY A 21 -4.59 5.62 13.26
N THR A 22 -4.13 5.35 14.48
CA THR A 22 -2.82 4.73 14.73
C THR A 22 -2.92 3.80 15.93
N THR A 23 -2.20 2.68 15.89
CA THR A 23 -2.14 1.78 17.03
C THR A 23 -1.40 2.35 18.22
N HIS A 24 -0.51 3.34 18.03
CA HIS A 24 0.12 4.06 19.14
C HIS A 24 -0.94 4.77 19.99
N LYS A 25 -1.82 5.55 19.35
CA LYS A 25 -2.94 6.22 20.05
C LYS A 25 -3.92 5.21 20.64
N MET A 26 -4.20 4.10 19.95
CA MET A 26 -5.04 3.02 20.50
C MET A 26 -4.38 2.40 21.74
N ALA A 27 -3.07 2.18 21.73
CA ALA A 27 -2.33 1.56 22.81
C ALA A 27 -2.32 2.44 24.06
N GLU A 28 -2.10 3.75 23.89
CA GLU A 28 -2.25 4.75 24.96
C GLU A 28 -3.67 4.74 25.53
N LYS A 29 -4.69 4.76 24.67
CA LYS A 29 -6.10 4.76 25.08
C LYS A 29 -6.49 3.49 25.85
N LEU A 30 -5.98 2.34 25.42
CA LEU A 30 -6.24 1.04 26.02
C LEU A 30 -5.32 0.71 27.21
N GLY A 31 -4.32 1.56 27.50
CA GLY A 31 -3.37 1.33 28.58
C GLY A 31 -2.50 0.09 28.37
N MET A 32 -2.10 -0.19 27.12
CA MET A 32 -1.27 -1.35 26.78
C MET A 32 -0.13 -0.97 25.82
N SER A 33 0.73 -1.93 25.48
CA SER A 33 1.80 -1.71 24.49
C SER A 33 1.25 -1.67 23.06
N ASN A 34 1.88 -0.89 22.19
CA ASN A 34 1.58 -0.87 20.74
C ASN A 34 1.62 -2.29 20.15
N VAL A 35 2.62 -3.09 20.54
CA VAL A 35 2.77 -4.49 20.12
C VAL A 35 1.55 -5.34 20.49
N THR A 36 0.93 -5.10 21.64
CA THR A 36 -0.26 -5.83 22.08
C THR A 36 -1.48 -5.49 21.22
N VAL A 37 -1.72 -4.21 20.92
CA VAL A 37 -2.81 -3.78 20.02
C VAL A 37 -2.63 -4.41 18.64
N ILE A 38 -1.40 -4.40 18.11
CA ILE A 38 -1.06 -5.02 16.81
C ILE A 38 -1.41 -6.51 16.81
N LYS A 39 -1.08 -7.24 17.88
CA LYS A 39 -1.41 -8.67 17.98
C LYS A 39 -2.91 -8.92 17.89
N TYR A 40 -3.74 -8.13 18.57
CA TYR A 40 -5.19 -8.27 18.47
C TYR A 40 -5.73 -7.87 17.09
N MET A 41 -5.24 -6.77 16.52
CA MET A 41 -5.62 -6.37 15.18
C MET A 41 -5.27 -7.44 14.13
N ARG A 42 -4.14 -8.11 14.29
CA ARG A 42 -3.76 -9.27 13.47
C ARG A 42 -4.70 -10.46 13.68
N LEU A 43 -5.02 -10.79 14.93
CA LEU A 43 -5.94 -11.89 15.26
C LEU A 43 -7.29 -11.72 14.55
N TYR A 44 -7.80 -10.49 14.48
CA TYR A 44 -9.08 -10.17 13.86
C TYR A 44 -8.99 -9.66 12.42
N HIS A 45 -7.82 -9.76 11.79
CA HIS A 45 -7.61 -9.30 10.40
C HIS A 45 -8.13 -7.88 10.12
N ILE A 46 -7.93 -6.95 11.06
CA ILE A 46 -8.37 -5.57 10.91
C ILE A 46 -7.36 -4.83 10.02
N PRO A 47 -7.76 -4.34 8.83
CA PRO A 47 -6.85 -3.69 7.88
C PRO A 47 -6.38 -2.33 8.38
N ARG A 48 -5.30 -1.82 7.78
CA ARG A 48 -4.81 -0.45 8.06
C ARG A 48 -5.90 0.57 7.69
N ILE A 49 -6.30 1.40 8.65
CA ILE A 49 -7.23 2.50 8.40
C ILE A 49 -6.37 3.67 7.95
N PRO A 50 -6.66 4.22 6.78
CA PRO A 50 -5.72 5.11 6.12
C PRO A 50 -5.85 6.54 6.63
N LEU A 51 -5.69 6.78 7.93
CA LEU A 51 -5.61 8.15 8.45
C LEU A 51 -4.29 8.86 8.06
N LEU A 52 -3.33 8.12 7.47
CA LEU A 52 -2.05 8.63 6.98
C LEU A 52 -2.09 9.25 5.58
N TYR A 53 -3.25 9.42 4.95
CA TYR A 53 -3.41 10.12 3.65
C TYR A 53 -2.92 11.59 3.65
N LEU A 54 -2.47 12.13 4.78
CA LEU A 54 -2.51 13.58 5.03
C LEU A 54 -1.14 14.26 5.19
N TYR A 55 -0.03 13.53 5.01
CA TYR A 55 1.30 14.15 5.03
C TYR A 55 1.97 14.03 3.66
N ASN A 56 2.36 15.17 3.10
CA ASN A 56 3.11 15.26 1.86
C ASN A 56 4.58 14.84 2.08
N ASN A 57 4.79 13.54 2.25
CA ASN A 57 6.11 12.92 2.42
C ASN A 57 6.14 11.52 1.79
N ASN A 58 7.32 10.91 1.74
CA ASN A 58 7.53 9.60 1.11
C ASN A 58 6.62 8.50 1.70
N SER A 59 6.30 8.56 2.99
CA SER A 59 5.45 7.56 3.65
C SER A 59 3.98 7.73 3.26
N GLY A 60 3.50 8.97 3.14
CA GLY A 60 2.16 9.28 2.61
C GLY A 60 1.99 8.81 1.16
N TRP A 61 3.01 9.03 0.33
CA TRP A 61 3.06 8.55 -1.05
C TRP A 61 3.10 7.04 -1.19
N GLY A 62 3.85 6.34 -0.33
CA GLY A 62 3.83 4.88 -0.27
C GLY A 62 2.45 4.36 0.11
N ARG A 63 1.84 4.98 1.12
CA ARG A 63 0.50 4.62 1.62
C ARG A 63 -0.58 4.79 0.56
N LEU A 64 -0.56 5.88 -0.18
CA LEU A 64 -1.51 6.13 -1.29
C LEU A 64 -1.46 5.00 -2.32
N ALA A 65 -0.25 4.60 -2.73
CA ALA A 65 -0.07 3.51 -3.68
C ALA A 65 -0.54 2.16 -3.14
N GLU A 66 -0.32 1.88 -1.85
CA GLU A 66 -0.85 0.67 -1.20
C GLU A 66 -2.38 0.60 -1.30
N LEU A 67 -3.05 1.73 -1.04
CA LEU A 67 -4.51 1.80 -1.03
C LEU A 67 -5.10 1.72 -2.43
N PHE A 68 -4.41 2.30 -3.41
CA PHE A 68 -4.76 2.12 -4.81
C PHE A 68 -4.69 0.63 -5.19
N ILE A 69 -3.57 -0.04 -4.90
CA ILE A 69 -3.37 -1.44 -5.29
C ILE A 69 -4.34 -2.40 -4.59
N MET A 70 -4.63 -2.19 -3.30
CA MET A 70 -5.50 -3.09 -2.54
C MET A 70 -6.90 -3.24 -3.13
N ASP A 71 -7.48 -2.13 -3.60
CA ASP A 71 -8.85 -2.10 -4.13
C ASP A 71 -8.93 -2.11 -5.66
N PHE A 72 -7.79 -1.99 -6.36
CA PHE A 72 -7.77 -1.98 -7.82
C PHE A 72 -8.28 -3.31 -8.40
N PRO A 73 -9.11 -3.31 -9.47
CA PRO A 73 -9.82 -4.50 -9.97
C PRO A 73 -8.96 -5.73 -10.21
N TYR A 74 -7.75 -5.54 -10.75
CA TYR A 74 -6.81 -6.63 -11.01
C TYR A 74 -6.32 -7.34 -9.74
N PHE A 75 -6.13 -6.59 -8.66
CA PHE A 75 -5.52 -7.11 -7.44
C PHE A 75 -6.56 -7.55 -6.41
N LYS A 76 -7.65 -6.79 -6.26
CA LYS A 76 -8.63 -6.89 -5.17
C LYS A 76 -9.13 -8.31 -4.90
N LYS A 77 -9.30 -9.14 -5.94
CA LYS A 77 -9.78 -10.53 -5.80
C LYS A 77 -8.81 -11.44 -5.04
N HIS A 78 -7.51 -11.16 -5.10
CA HIS A 78 -6.44 -12.04 -4.59
C HIS A 78 -5.47 -11.34 -3.66
N PHE A 79 -5.70 -10.05 -3.39
CA PHE A 79 -4.88 -9.26 -2.50
C PHE A 79 -5.40 -9.39 -1.07
N LYS A 80 -4.51 -9.77 -0.17
CA LYS A 80 -4.74 -9.74 1.27
C LYS A 80 -3.77 -8.73 1.85
N ASP A 81 -4.30 -7.62 2.37
CA ASP A 81 -3.51 -6.67 3.15
C ASP A 81 -3.15 -7.34 4.49
N PHE A 82 -1.86 -7.37 4.80
CA PHE A 82 -1.38 -7.93 6.06
C PHE A 82 -1.36 -6.90 7.18
N GLY A 83 -1.61 -5.62 6.85
CA GLY A 83 -2.06 -4.64 7.83
C GLY A 83 -1.14 -4.48 9.04
N GLU A 84 0.15 -4.81 8.97
CA GLU A 84 1.02 -4.71 10.14
C GLU A 84 1.36 -3.24 10.40
N ILE A 85 1.20 -2.83 11.66
CA ILE A 85 1.05 -1.42 12.07
C ILE A 85 2.39 -0.85 12.57
N ASP A 86 3.42 -1.20 11.82
CA ASP A 86 4.77 -0.67 11.97
C ASP A 86 5.50 -0.91 10.63
N ASP A 87 6.42 -0.03 10.26
CA ASP A 87 7.36 -0.20 9.13
C ASP A 87 8.30 -1.42 9.30
N LYS A 88 8.02 -2.28 10.28
CA LYS A 88 8.79 -3.46 10.66
C LYS A 88 8.38 -4.72 9.93
N ASN A 89 7.19 -4.77 9.35
CA ASN A 89 6.87 -5.91 8.50
C ASN A 89 7.75 -5.86 7.25
N LYS A 90 8.23 -7.02 6.81
CA LYS A 90 9.21 -7.08 5.73
C LYS A 90 8.59 -6.91 4.34
N PHE A 91 7.26 -6.98 4.28
CA PHE A 91 6.50 -6.88 3.04
C PHE A 91 5.14 -6.18 3.22
N ASP A 92 4.61 -5.63 2.12
CA ASP A 92 3.42 -4.76 2.12
C ASP A 92 2.09 -5.56 2.04
N GLY A 93 2.08 -6.76 1.44
CA GLY A 93 0.90 -7.63 1.41
C GLY A 93 1.16 -9.06 0.86
N LEU A 94 0.11 -9.90 0.78
CA LEU A 94 0.15 -11.12 -0.06
C LEU A 94 -0.79 -10.97 -1.25
N TRP A 95 -0.32 -11.41 -2.41
CA TRP A 95 -1.11 -11.49 -3.64
C TRP A 95 -0.99 -12.93 -4.19
N TYR A 96 -2.12 -13.65 -4.29
CA TYR A 96 -2.12 -15.11 -4.52
C TYR A 96 -1.15 -15.84 -3.57
N GLU A 97 -1.20 -15.52 -2.28
CA GLU A 97 -0.30 -16.07 -1.23
C GLU A 97 1.19 -15.69 -1.35
N ASN A 98 1.57 -14.96 -2.41
CA ASN A 98 2.94 -14.52 -2.62
C ASN A 98 3.20 -13.20 -1.90
N LYS A 99 4.33 -13.11 -1.21
CA LYS A 99 4.78 -11.87 -0.55
C LYS A 99 5.07 -10.79 -1.59
N VAL A 100 4.46 -9.63 -1.44
CA VAL A 100 4.63 -8.50 -2.36
C VAL A 100 5.01 -7.21 -1.62
N ASN A 101 5.75 -6.36 -2.31
CA ASN A 101 6.03 -4.99 -1.90
C ASN A 101 5.47 -4.01 -2.92
N ILE A 102 4.73 -3.01 -2.45
CA ILE A 102 4.19 -1.92 -3.25
C ILE A 102 5.15 -0.74 -3.16
N LYS A 103 5.43 -0.10 -4.30
CA LYS A 103 6.41 0.98 -4.40
C LYS A 103 5.86 2.08 -5.31
N SER A 104 6.17 3.34 -5.00
CA SER A 104 5.71 4.51 -5.77
C SER A 104 6.86 5.47 -6.11
N THR A 105 6.71 6.27 -7.17
CA THR A 105 7.74 7.20 -7.70
C THR A 105 7.39 8.67 -7.64
N HIS A 106 6.49 9.11 -6.75
CA HIS A 106 6.10 10.51 -6.62
C HIS A 106 7.35 11.42 -6.48
N SER A 107 7.77 12.03 -7.60
CA SER A 107 8.90 12.96 -7.70
C SER A 107 9.05 13.47 -9.13
N LYS A 108 9.37 14.75 -9.27
CA LYS A 108 9.77 15.38 -10.54
C LYS A 108 11.14 14.87 -10.97
N GLY A 109 11.18 13.86 -11.83
CA GLY A 109 12.35 13.62 -12.70
C GLY A 109 12.95 12.21 -12.72
N ARG A 110 12.74 11.34 -11.71
CA ARG A 110 13.26 9.96 -11.78
C ARG A 110 12.21 8.93 -11.36
N LYS A 111 11.78 8.13 -12.33
CA LYS A 111 10.87 6.97 -12.18
C LYS A 111 11.63 5.78 -11.58
N SER A 112 12.15 5.95 -10.36
CA SER A 112 12.99 4.99 -9.65
C SER A 112 12.43 4.58 -8.29
N PHE A 113 12.41 3.28 -8.03
CA PHE A 113 11.87 2.67 -6.81
C PHE A 113 13.02 2.10 -5.97
N ARG A 114 13.16 2.57 -4.73
CA ARG A 114 14.15 2.02 -3.81
C ARG A 114 13.75 0.60 -3.40
N VAL A 115 14.70 -0.33 -3.54
CA VAL A 115 14.57 -1.70 -3.04
C VAL A 115 15.64 -1.98 -1.99
N LYS A 116 15.24 -2.51 -0.83
CA LYS A 116 16.17 -3.01 0.19
C LYS A 116 16.24 -4.52 0.04
N LYS A 117 17.26 -5.03 -0.66
CA LYS A 117 17.43 -6.49 -0.84
C LYS A 117 17.99 -7.12 0.43
N LYS A 118 17.12 -7.43 1.39
CA LYS A 118 17.32 -8.63 2.22
C LYS A 118 16.86 -9.79 1.33
N ARG A 119 17.80 -10.62 0.87
CA ARG A 119 17.49 -11.80 0.02
C ARG A 119 16.33 -12.54 0.71
N HIS A 120 15.24 -12.80 0.00
CA HIS A 120 14.07 -13.62 0.40
C HIS A 120 12.85 -12.95 1.07
N ASP A 121 12.74 -11.63 1.17
CA ASP A 121 11.57 -11.05 1.87
C ASP A 121 10.30 -10.94 0.99
N VAL A 122 10.41 -10.79 -0.34
CA VAL A 122 9.26 -10.72 -1.28
C VAL A 122 9.50 -11.45 -2.61
N LEU A 123 8.42 -11.90 -3.26
CA LEU A 123 8.42 -12.51 -4.59
C LEU A 123 8.17 -11.49 -5.71
N TYR A 124 7.36 -10.46 -5.46
CA TYR A 124 7.07 -9.42 -6.44
C TYR A 124 7.21 -8.01 -5.85
N TYR A 125 7.61 -7.08 -6.71
CA TYR A 125 7.46 -5.65 -6.50
C TYR A 125 6.35 -5.13 -7.41
N ILE A 126 5.32 -4.53 -6.81
CA ILE A 126 4.26 -3.81 -7.52
C ILE A 126 4.65 -2.34 -7.55
N CYS A 127 5.05 -1.86 -8.71
CA CYS A 127 5.63 -0.55 -8.92
C CYS A 127 4.61 0.39 -9.58
N CYS A 128 4.09 1.34 -8.81
CA CYS A 128 3.16 2.37 -9.25
C CYS A 128 3.93 3.61 -9.71
N VAL A 129 3.90 3.88 -11.01
CA VAL A 129 4.49 5.09 -11.58
C VAL A 129 3.48 6.21 -11.53
N TYR A 130 3.80 7.25 -10.78
CA TYR A 130 3.05 8.50 -10.74
C TYR A 130 3.79 9.60 -11.49
N ASP A 131 3.01 10.55 -12.00
CA ASP A 131 3.50 11.74 -12.68
C ASP A 131 2.62 12.91 -12.23
N ASP A 132 3.14 13.70 -11.30
CA ASP A 132 2.36 14.71 -10.58
C ASP A 132 1.80 15.80 -11.51
N ASP A 133 2.40 15.98 -12.69
CA ASP A 133 1.96 16.92 -13.71
C ASP A 133 0.78 16.36 -14.57
N ILE A 134 0.52 15.05 -14.52
CA ILE A 134 -0.59 14.38 -15.22
C ILE A 134 -1.72 14.08 -14.24
N ASP A 135 -1.43 13.25 -13.25
CA ASP A 135 -2.37 12.84 -12.21
C ASP A 135 -1.58 12.38 -10.97
N PRO A 136 -1.71 13.10 -9.86
CA PRO A 136 -0.94 12.75 -8.68
C PRO A 136 -1.61 11.69 -7.80
N LEU A 137 -2.86 11.31 -8.08
CA LEU A 137 -3.63 10.31 -7.33
C LEU A 137 -3.71 8.96 -8.02
N ILE A 138 -3.68 8.95 -9.36
CA ILE A 138 -3.79 7.73 -10.16
C ILE A 138 -2.44 7.42 -10.81
N PRO A 139 -1.90 6.20 -10.64
CA PRO A 139 -0.67 5.83 -11.31
C PRO A 139 -0.88 5.76 -12.82
N ILE A 140 -0.02 6.41 -13.58
CA ILE A 140 -0.04 6.39 -15.05
C ILE A 140 0.46 5.05 -15.63
N ALA A 141 1.15 4.25 -14.82
CA ALA A 141 1.53 2.88 -15.16
C ALA A 141 1.77 2.05 -13.90
N ILE A 142 1.47 0.76 -13.98
CA ILE A 142 1.70 -0.21 -12.91
C ILE A 142 2.52 -1.37 -13.48
N TYR A 143 3.57 -1.78 -12.77
CA TYR A 143 4.42 -2.90 -13.14
C TYR A 143 4.43 -3.94 -12.03
N VAL A 144 4.29 -5.22 -12.39
CA VAL A 144 4.39 -6.35 -11.44
C VAL A 144 5.68 -7.11 -11.72
N ILE A 145 6.76 -6.68 -11.06
CA ILE A 145 8.13 -7.12 -11.39
C ILE A 145 8.57 -8.24 -10.42
N PRO A 146 8.96 -9.43 -10.92
CA PRO A 146 9.51 -10.48 -10.07
C PRO A 146 10.80 -10.05 -9.36
N ALA A 147 10.88 -10.23 -8.04
CA ALA A 147 12.04 -9.82 -7.25
C ALA A 147 13.36 -10.48 -7.69
N ARG A 148 13.28 -11.66 -8.34
CA ARG A 148 14.43 -12.39 -8.90
C ARG A 148 15.15 -11.63 -10.02
N VAL A 149 14.46 -10.80 -10.79
CA VAL A 149 15.05 -10.02 -11.90
C VAL A 149 15.41 -8.58 -11.50
N CYS A 150 15.06 -8.17 -10.27
CA CYS A 150 15.32 -6.83 -9.77
C CYS A 150 16.78 -6.64 -9.30
N PRO A 151 17.35 -5.43 -9.52
CA PRO A 151 18.65 -5.04 -8.99
C PRO A 151 18.63 -4.99 -7.45
N ARG A 152 19.81 -4.86 -6.83
CA ARG A 152 19.95 -4.91 -5.37
C ARG A 152 19.50 -3.63 -4.65
N THR A 153 19.48 -2.50 -5.37
CA THR A 153 19.39 -1.16 -4.77
C THR A 153 18.17 -0.39 -5.24
N THR A 154 17.98 -0.26 -6.56
CA THR A 154 16.92 0.59 -7.13
C THR A 154 16.41 0.03 -8.44
N ILE A 155 15.10 -0.12 -8.59
CA ILE A 155 14.45 -0.40 -9.88
C ILE A 155 14.23 0.94 -10.57
N THR A 156 14.82 1.15 -11.75
CA THR A 156 14.55 2.35 -12.56
C THR A 156 13.74 1.94 -13.78
N ILE A 157 12.56 2.55 -13.94
CA ILE A 157 11.64 2.27 -15.04
C ILE A 157 11.66 3.42 -16.04
N SER A 158 11.69 3.08 -17.33
CA SER A 158 11.35 3.99 -18.42
C SER A 158 9.96 3.61 -18.94
N LEU A 159 9.16 4.61 -19.33
CA LEU A 159 7.86 4.39 -20.00
C LEU A 159 8.00 4.15 -21.51
N SER A 160 9.24 4.13 -22.03
CA SER A 160 9.52 3.75 -23.40
C SER A 160 9.22 2.26 -23.62
N PRO A 161 8.66 1.88 -24.78
CA PRO A 161 8.44 0.47 -25.14
C PRO A 161 9.69 -0.42 -25.07
N ASN A 162 10.88 0.17 -25.20
CA ASN A 162 12.17 -0.53 -25.14
C ASN A 162 12.70 -0.71 -23.70
N SER A 163 11.91 -0.34 -22.69
CA SER A 163 12.26 -0.52 -21.28
C SER A 163 12.42 -2.00 -20.94
N LYS A 164 13.48 -2.35 -20.21
CA LYS A 164 13.72 -3.72 -19.71
C LYS A 164 12.52 -4.29 -18.96
N TYR A 165 11.72 -3.43 -18.32
CA TYR A 165 10.57 -3.86 -17.51
C TYR A 165 9.23 -3.74 -18.22
N GLU A 166 9.18 -3.33 -19.50
CA GLU A 166 7.92 -3.13 -20.22
C GLU A 166 7.07 -4.41 -20.30
N SER A 167 7.72 -5.58 -20.38
CA SER A 167 7.02 -6.87 -20.36
C SER A 167 6.29 -7.17 -19.04
N PHE A 168 6.60 -6.47 -17.96
CA PHE A 168 5.95 -6.59 -16.65
C PHE A 168 4.91 -5.51 -16.39
N ARG A 169 4.68 -4.60 -17.35
CA ARG A 169 3.65 -3.58 -17.26
C ARG A 169 2.27 -4.22 -17.35
N LEU A 170 1.35 -3.86 -16.45
CA LEU A 170 -0.06 -4.22 -16.59
C LEU A 170 -0.66 -3.51 -17.80
N LYS A 171 -1.36 -4.28 -18.64
CA LYS A 171 -1.93 -3.85 -19.90
C LYS A 171 -3.46 -3.87 -19.82
N PRO A 172 -4.13 -2.75 -20.15
CA PRO A 172 -5.58 -2.71 -20.26
C PRO A 172 -6.08 -3.77 -21.26
N ARG A 173 -7.26 -4.36 -21.01
CA ARG A 173 -7.90 -5.42 -21.82
C ARG A 173 -7.19 -6.77 -21.85
N ILE A 174 -5.94 -6.84 -21.40
CA ILE A 174 -5.19 -8.09 -21.25
C ILE A 174 -5.27 -8.53 -19.80
N ASP A 175 -4.88 -7.64 -18.88
CA ASP A 175 -4.81 -7.96 -17.46
C ASP A 175 -6.10 -7.60 -16.72
N PHE A 176 -6.80 -6.54 -17.14
CA PHE A 176 -7.99 -6.05 -16.47
C PHE A 176 -8.98 -5.39 -17.43
N ASP A 177 -10.24 -5.30 -16.99
CA ASP A 177 -11.31 -4.62 -17.68
C ASP A 177 -11.17 -3.09 -17.58
N VAL A 178 -11.27 -2.40 -18.72
CA VAL A 178 -11.00 -0.96 -18.80
C VAL A 178 -12.11 -0.15 -18.14
N GLU A 179 -13.37 -0.51 -18.36
CA GLU A 179 -14.52 0.22 -17.82
C GLU A 179 -14.55 0.09 -16.29
N GLU A 180 -14.24 -1.10 -15.76
CA GLU A 180 -14.12 -1.33 -14.33
C GLU A 180 -12.98 -0.50 -13.71
N ALA A 181 -11.82 -0.43 -14.37
CA ALA A 181 -10.69 0.36 -13.90
C ALA A 181 -10.96 1.88 -13.95
N GLU A 182 -11.65 2.37 -14.98
CA GLU A 182 -12.05 3.78 -15.08
C GLU A 182 -13.05 4.17 -13.99
N ARG A 183 -14.06 3.32 -13.75
CA ARG A 183 -15.01 3.51 -12.65
C ARG A 183 -14.28 3.54 -11.30
N TYR A 184 -13.38 2.59 -11.08
CA TYR A 184 -12.56 2.53 -9.87
C TYR A 184 -11.72 3.82 -9.70
N ASN A 185 -11.05 4.30 -10.74
CA ASN A 185 -10.24 5.51 -10.67
C ASN A 185 -11.08 6.74 -10.30
N LYS A 186 -12.32 6.83 -10.80
CA LYS A 186 -13.26 7.90 -10.44
C LYS A 186 -13.64 7.82 -8.96
N GLU A 187 -14.09 6.65 -8.50
CA GLU A 187 -14.45 6.41 -7.09
C GLU A 187 -13.25 6.68 -6.16
N PHE A 188 -12.04 6.31 -6.57
CA PHE A 188 -10.82 6.53 -5.79
C PHE A 188 -10.53 8.03 -5.60
N LYS A 189 -10.70 8.85 -6.64
CA LYS A 189 -10.54 10.31 -6.56
C LYS A 189 -11.62 11.00 -5.72
N GLU A 190 -12.84 10.46 -5.71
CA GLU A 190 -13.92 10.96 -4.86
C GLU A 190 -13.66 10.62 -3.38
N LYS A 191 -13.10 9.44 -3.12
CA LYS A 191 -12.85 8.93 -1.77
C LYS A 191 -11.58 9.50 -1.14
N TYR A 192 -10.55 9.77 -1.93
CA TYR A 192 -9.22 10.13 -1.45
C TYR A 192 -8.72 11.43 -2.09
N SER A 193 -8.04 12.25 -1.28
CA SER A 193 -7.45 13.51 -1.72
C SER A 193 -5.92 13.46 -1.71
N TYR A 194 -5.31 14.33 -2.51
CA TYR A 194 -3.85 14.45 -2.57
C TYR A 194 -3.31 14.98 -1.23
N PRO A 195 -2.20 14.42 -0.71
CA PRO A 195 -1.45 14.99 0.41
C PRO A 195 -1.03 16.46 0.17
N VAL A 196 -1.85 17.43 0.59
CA VAL A 196 -1.45 18.84 0.61
C VAL A 196 -0.63 19.14 1.86
N ASN A 197 0.39 20.01 1.75
CA ASN A 197 1.03 20.58 2.92
C ASN A 197 -0.04 21.32 3.74
N ARG A 198 -0.32 20.87 4.97
CA ARG A 198 -1.02 21.67 5.97
C ARG A 198 -0.03 22.57 6.69
#